data_AF-A0AAP2NY37-F1
#
_entry.id   AF-A0AAP2NY37-F1
#
_cell.length_a   1.000
_cell.length_b   1.000
_cell.length_c   1.000
_cell.angle_alpha   90.00
_cell.angle_beta   90.00
_cell.angle_gamma   90.00
#
_symmetry.space_group_name_H-M   'P 1'
#
loop_
_entity.id
_entity.type
_entity.pdbx_description
1 polymer ?
#
loop_
_entity_poly.entity_id
_entity_poly.type
_entity_poly.pdbx_seq_one_letter_code
_entity_poly.pdbx_strand_id
1 'polypeptide(L)'
;MEFKGTPAPWLTDRNNCHSGHIATVHGCENNDWVEIWSTDWPESESVQEANAHLIAAAPELLEALQRLLKYHDDFYGIEQDEDSDHPLSVAKAAIAKALGQQ
;
A
#
# COMPACT_ATOMS: atom_id res chain seq x y z
N MET A 1 -13.35 2.38 -7.70
CA MET A 1 -12.89 3.79 -7.63
C MET A 1 -11.47 3.87 -8.13
N GLU A 2 -11.07 5.02 -8.68
CA GLU A 2 -9.74 5.24 -9.26
C GLU A 2 -8.72 5.68 -8.21
N PHE A 3 -7.46 5.27 -8.39
CA PHE A 3 -6.34 5.73 -7.58
C PHE A 3 -6.01 7.20 -7.91
N LYS A 4 -6.02 8.07 -6.91
CA LYS A 4 -5.76 9.52 -7.06
C LYS A 4 -4.30 9.92 -6.86
N GLY A 5 -3.45 8.98 -6.44
CA GLY A 5 -2.03 9.24 -6.17
C GLY A 5 -1.18 9.26 -7.44
N THR A 6 0.13 9.40 -7.26
CA THR A 6 1.11 9.41 -8.36
C THR A 6 1.18 8.02 -9.02
N PRO A 7 0.93 7.88 -10.33
CA PRO A 7 1.03 6.60 -11.02
C PRO A 7 2.46 6.04 -11.01
N ALA A 8 2.59 4.73 -11.25
CA ALA A 8 3.86 4.03 -11.44
C ALA A 8 4.69 4.64 -12.60
N PRO A 9 6.02 4.46 -12.61
CA PRO A 9 6.83 3.80 -11.58
C PRO A 9 7.23 4.77 -10.46
N TRP A 10 7.34 4.27 -9.23
CA TRP A 10 8.04 4.99 -8.17
C TRP A 10 9.49 4.52 -8.10
N LEU A 11 10.40 5.45 -7.80
CA LEU A 11 11.83 5.21 -7.75
C LEU A 11 12.34 5.40 -6.32
N THR A 12 13.33 4.59 -5.92
CA THR A 12 14.04 4.74 -4.65
C THR A 12 15.37 5.44 -4.88
N ASP A 13 15.71 6.39 -4.02
CA ASP A 13 17.04 7.02 -3.96
C ASP A 13 17.57 6.99 -2.52
N ARG A 14 18.89 6.99 -2.33
CA ARG A 14 19.54 6.88 -1.02
C ARG A 14 19.84 8.27 -0.47
N ASN A 15 19.31 8.61 0.71
CA ASN A 15 19.94 9.38 1.79
C ASN A 15 18.90 9.94 2.80
N ASN A 16 19.16 9.65 4.07
CA ASN A 16 18.71 10.28 5.33
C ASN A 16 17.20 10.31 5.66
N CYS A 17 16.65 9.16 6.07
CA CYS A 17 15.45 9.09 6.91
C CYS A 17 15.87 9.04 8.38
N HIS A 18 15.20 9.81 9.26
CA HIS A 18 15.40 9.69 10.71
C HIS A 18 15.01 8.28 11.20
N SER A 19 15.67 7.81 12.26
CA SER A 19 15.50 6.45 12.80
C SER A 19 14.05 6.16 13.22
N GLY A 20 13.44 5.11 12.69
CA GLY A 20 12.13 4.58 13.12
C GLY A 20 10.99 4.75 12.14
N HIS A 21 11.10 5.70 11.21
CA HIS A 21 10.10 5.97 10.19
C HIS A 21 10.18 4.95 9.06
N ILE A 22 9.04 4.44 8.58
CA ILE A 22 8.99 3.60 7.38
C ILE A 22 9.10 4.49 6.14
N ALA A 23 8.29 5.55 6.07
CA ALA A 23 8.36 6.59 5.04
C ALA A 23 7.68 7.87 5.51
N THR A 24 8.11 9.01 5.00
CA THR A 24 7.46 10.31 5.24
C THR A 24 6.96 10.89 3.93
N VAL A 25 5.69 11.25 3.89
CA VAL A 25 5.08 11.96 2.76
C VAL A 25 4.99 13.44 3.13
N HIS A 26 5.73 14.28 2.41
CA HIS A 26 5.70 15.73 2.58
C HIS A 26 4.71 16.40 1.63
N GLY A 27 4.29 17.63 1.96
CA GLY A 27 3.43 18.43 1.09
C GLY A 27 1.99 17.93 1.07
N CYS A 28 1.54 17.36 2.19
CA CYS A 28 0.14 16.97 2.37
C CYS A 28 -0.75 18.21 2.53
N GLU A 29 -2.06 17.99 2.66
CA GLU A 29 -3.03 19.07 2.89
C GLU A 29 -2.57 19.99 4.02
N ASN A 30 -2.80 21.30 3.87
CA ASN A 30 -2.35 22.32 4.82
C ASN A 30 -0.84 22.42 5.03
N ASN A 31 -0.03 21.91 4.10
CA ASN A 31 1.44 21.88 4.23
C ASN A 31 1.92 20.99 5.40
N ASP A 32 1.12 19.98 5.75
CA ASP A 32 1.47 18.96 6.72
C ASP A 32 2.42 17.92 6.11
N TRP A 33 2.91 17.04 6.98
CA TRP A 33 3.63 15.82 6.61
C TRP A 33 2.93 14.62 7.28
N VAL A 34 2.84 13.51 6.56
CA VAL A 34 2.28 12.26 7.07
C VAL A 34 3.39 11.24 7.22
N GLU A 35 3.46 10.68 8.42
CA GLU A 35 4.39 9.62 8.76
C GLU A 35 3.74 8.25 8.58
N ILE A 36 4.43 7.37 7.86
CA ILE A 36 4.10 5.94 7.80
C ILE A 36 5.05 5.26 8.76
N TRP A 37 4.50 4.60 9.79
CA TRP A 37 5.27 3.99 10.87
C TRP A 37 4.62 2.69 11.35
N SER A 38 5.41 1.89 12.07
CA SER A 38 4.99 0.65 12.74
C SER A 38 5.29 0.75 14.22
N THR A 39 4.45 0.12 15.06
CA THR A 39 4.73 -0.03 16.49
C THR A 39 5.89 -1.00 16.74
N ASP A 40 6.11 -1.93 15.82
CA ASP A 40 7.28 -2.81 15.76
C ASP A 40 8.39 -2.12 14.96
N TRP A 41 9.39 -1.60 15.66
CA TRP A 41 10.48 -0.85 15.06
C TRP A 41 11.36 -1.73 14.17
N PRO A 42 11.85 -1.21 13.04
CA PRO A 42 12.73 -1.98 12.16
C PRO A 42 14.01 -2.38 12.91
N GLU A 43 14.26 -3.69 12.98
CA GLU A 43 15.38 -4.26 13.75
C GLU A 43 16.74 -4.04 13.09
N SER A 44 16.77 -3.63 11.81
CA SER A 44 18.00 -3.42 11.03
C SER A 44 17.78 -2.50 9.82
N GLU A 45 18.88 -1.98 9.28
CA GLU A 45 18.90 -1.22 8.02
C GLU A 45 18.36 -2.04 6.84
N SER A 46 18.60 -3.36 6.82
CA SER A 46 18.05 -4.24 5.77
C SER A 46 16.53 -4.31 5.78
N VAL A 47 15.89 -4.23 6.95
CA VAL A 47 14.42 -4.16 7.05
C VAL A 47 13.91 -2.83 6.47
N GLN A 48 14.63 -1.73 6.72
CA GLN A 48 14.28 -0.43 6.14
C GLN A 48 14.41 -0.42 4.61
N GLU A 49 15.47 -1.01 4.05
CA GLU A 49 15.63 -1.13 2.60
C GLU A 49 14.51 -2.01 1.98
N ALA A 50 14.13 -3.11 2.65
CA ALA A 50 13.03 -3.96 2.21
C ALA A 50 11.69 -3.19 2.21
N ASN A 51 11.43 -2.37 3.22
CA ASN A 51 10.26 -1.51 3.28
C ASN A 51 10.25 -0.49 2.12
N ALA A 52 11.40 0.14 1.82
CA ALA A 52 11.51 1.08 0.72
C ALA A 52 11.16 0.44 -0.64
N HIS A 53 11.67 -0.78 -0.90
CA HIS A 53 11.31 -1.52 -2.11
C HIS A 53 9.81 -1.84 -2.19
N LEU A 54 9.21 -2.29 -1.09
CA LEU A 54 7.78 -2.59 -1.03
C LEU A 54 6.93 -1.35 -1.34
N ILE A 55 7.29 -0.19 -0.76
CA ILE A 55 6.59 1.07 -0.96
C ILE A 55 6.74 1.57 -2.38
N ALA A 56 7.93 1.47 -2.96
CA ALA A 56 8.16 1.85 -4.35
C ALA A 56 7.33 1.00 -5.34
N ALA A 57 7.06 -0.26 -5.00
CA ALA A 57 6.20 -1.13 -5.80
C ALA A 57 4.69 -0.97 -5.52
N ALA A 58 4.29 -0.11 -4.58
CA ALA A 58 2.89 -0.02 -4.14
C ALA A 58 1.87 0.27 -5.25
N PRO A 59 2.13 1.18 -6.22
CA PRO A 59 1.21 1.41 -7.34
C PRO A 59 1.02 0.17 -8.22
N GLU A 60 2.11 -0.53 -8.56
CA GLU A 60 2.09 -1.76 -9.36
C GLU A 60 1.39 -2.90 -8.63
N LEU A 61 1.61 -3.02 -7.31
CA LEU A 61 0.95 -4.00 -6.46
C LEU A 61 -0.56 -3.74 -6.37
N LEU A 62 -0.98 -2.48 -6.25
CA LEU A 62 -2.40 -2.10 -6.25
C LEU A 62 -3.07 -2.49 -7.57
N GLU A 63 -2.44 -2.16 -8.70
CA GLU A 63 -2.96 -2.52 -10.02
C GLU A 63 -3.04 -4.04 -10.20
N ALA A 64 -1.99 -4.78 -9.83
CA ALA A 64 -1.97 -6.23 -9.92
C ALA A 64 -3.08 -6.87 -9.07
N LEU A 65 -3.31 -6.37 -7.85
CA LEU A 65 -4.35 -6.89 -6.96
C LEU A 65 -5.76 -6.60 -7.48
N GLN A 66 -6.00 -5.40 -8.02
CA GLN A 66 -7.27 -5.05 -8.68
C GLN A 66 -7.54 -5.94 -9.90
N ARG A 67 -6.53 -6.21 -10.73
CA ARG A 67 -6.65 -7.12 -11.87
C ARG A 67 -6.95 -8.55 -11.43
N LEU A 68 -6.33 -9.01 -10.34
CA LEU A 68 -6.56 -10.35 -9.78
C LEU A 68 -7.99 -10.50 -9.26
N LEU A 69 -8.52 -9.53 -8.53
CA LEU A 69 -9.92 -9.54 -8.08
C LEU A 69 -10.89 -9.51 -9.27
N LYS A 70 -10.63 -8.66 -10.25
CA LYS A 70 -11.45 -8.61 -11.46
C LYS A 70 -11.46 -9.97 -12.19
N TYR A 71 -10.30 -10.60 -12.34
CA TYR A 71 -10.20 -11.94 -12.91
C TYR A 71 -10.99 -12.95 -12.08
N HIS A 72 -10.89 -12.91 -10.75
CA HIS A 72 -11.69 -13.79 -9.90
C HIS A 72 -13.20 -13.60 -10.16
N ASP A 73 -13.69 -12.37 -10.09
CA ASP A 73 -15.10 -12.05 -10.26
C ASP A 73 -15.63 -12.43 -11.65
N ASP A 74 -14.82 -12.23 -12.71
CA ASP A 74 -15.16 -12.56 -14.09
C ASP A 74 -15.31 -14.09 -14.31
N PHE A 75 -14.63 -14.94 -13.52
CA PHE A 75 -14.61 -16.41 -13.71
C PHE A 75 -15.40 -17.21 -12.67
N TYR A 76 -15.44 -16.74 -11.42
CA TYR A 76 -16.05 -17.45 -10.28
C TYR A 76 -17.29 -16.72 -9.74
N GLY A 77 -17.57 -15.52 -10.22
CA GLY A 77 -18.65 -14.68 -9.74
C GLY A 77 -18.25 -13.83 -8.53
N ILE A 78 -19.12 -12.87 -8.19
CA ILE A 78 -18.90 -11.98 -7.06
C ILE A 78 -19.19 -12.74 -5.77
N GLU A 79 -18.15 -12.98 -4.99
CA GLU A 79 -18.28 -13.59 -3.69
C GLU A 79 -18.85 -12.58 -2.68
N GLN A 80 -19.95 -12.98 -2.02
CA GLN A 80 -20.63 -12.22 -0.98
C GLN A 80 -20.29 -12.72 0.43
N ASP A 81 -19.26 -13.57 0.57
CA ASP A 81 -18.91 -14.14 1.87
C ASP A 81 -18.53 -13.01 2.83
N GLU A 82 -19.17 -13.02 4.01
CA GLU A 82 -19.01 -12.00 5.05
C GLU A 82 -17.84 -12.33 6.00
N ASP A 83 -17.15 -13.47 5.78
CA ASP A 83 -15.94 -13.78 6.53
C ASP A 83 -14.83 -12.77 6.21
N SER A 84 -14.44 -12.02 7.24
CA SER A 84 -13.40 -10.99 7.16
C SER A 84 -12.01 -11.59 6.87
N ASP A 85 -11.80 -12.86 7.21
CA ASP A 85 -10.54 -13.56 6.98
C ASP A 85 -10.50 -14.21 5.59
N HIS A 86 -11.60 -14.16 4.82
CA HIS A 86 -11.62 -14.65 3.45
C HIS A 86 -10.60 -13.88 2.59
N PRO A 87 -9.75 -14.54 1.78
CA PRO A 87 -8.71 -13.87 0.99
C PRO A 87 -9.21 -12.73 0.11
N LEU A 88 -10.43 -12.85 -0.44
CA LEU A 88 -11.04 -11.77 -1.23
C LEU A 88 -11.48 -10.58 -0.36
N SER A 89 -12.00 -10.84 0.84
CA SER A 89 -12.35 -9.80 1.81
C SER A 89 -11.11 -9.02 2.23
N VAL A 90 -10.00 -9.72 2.51
CA VAL A 90 -8.70 -9.11 2.84
C VAL A 90 -8.17 -8.27 1.67
N ALA A 91 -8.23 -8.77 0.44
CA ALA A 91 -7.81 -8.05 -0.75
C ALA A 91 -8.66 -6.79 -1.02
N LYS A 92 -9.99 -6.91 -0.88
CA LYS A 92 -10.92 -5.77 -0.99
C LYS A 92 -10.62 -4.69 0.07
N ALA A 93 -10.36 -5.10 1.31
CA ALA A 93 -9.99 -4.19 2.39
C ALA A 93 -8.65 -3.48 2.12
N ALA A 94 -7.63 -4.21 1.66
CA ALA A 94 -6.34 -3.63 1.29
C ALA A 94 -6.46 -2.59 0.17
N ILE A 95 -7.27 -2.87 -0.86
CA ILE A 95 -7.57 -1.91 -1.93
C ILE A 95 -8.31 -0.68 -1.39
N ALA A 96 -9.33 -0.87 -0.55
CA ALA A 96 -10.08 0.24 0.03
C ALA A 96 -9.17 1.17 0.83
N LYS A 97 -8.28 0.61 1.67
CA LYS A 97 -7.26 1.36 2.39
C LYS A 97 -6.31 2.11 1.46
N ALA A 98 -5.80 1.45 0.41
CA ALA A 98 -4.91 2.07 -0.57
C ALA A 98 -5.58 3.21 -1.38
N LEU A 99 -6.90 3.16 -1.54
CA LEU A 99 -7.70 4.21 -2.19
C LEU A 99 -8.22 5.28 -1.21
N GLY A 100 -7.87 5.21 0.08
CA GLY A 100 -8.30 6.17 1.11
C GLY A 100 -9.81 6.11 1.43
N GLN A 101 -10.42 4.93 1.37
CA GLN A 101 -11.86 4.71 1.58
C GLN A 101 -12.19 4.09 2.95
N GLN A 102 -11.18 3.95 3.81
CA GLN A 102 -11.28 3.37 5.14
C GLN A 102 -10.81 4.40 6.18
#